data_AF-A0A660HR73-F1
#
_entry.id   AF-A0A660HR73-F1
#
_cell.length_a   1.000
_cell.length_b   1.000
_cell.length_c   1.000
_cell.angle_alpha   90.00
_cell.angle_beta   90.00
_cell.angle_gamma   90.00
#
_symmetry.space_group_name_H-M   'P 1'
#
loop_
_entity.id
_entity.type
_entity.pdbx_description
1 polymer ?
#
loop_
_entity_poly.entity_id
_entity_poly.type
_entity_poly.pdbx_seq_one_letter_code
_entity_poly.pdbx_strand_id
1 'polypeptide(L)'
;MDRRQRSEKHDWLVSKTQSILKHYTCPESCNASCCKTHIIDFRRKEYEKILKNVDKESARILKSNAVKSELEGCYKAIVGHCPLLIDTKCRIYDNRPEACRNFPFVIFPDDDIGFGLTLLLCPMSVNIIQDYAQWYKSVNSTMYNQLNSLYEHYKDIDKNNDFCIEMKERNLDSFIEFLERK
;
A
#
# COMPACT_ATOMS: atom_id res chain seq x y z
N MET A 1 8.82 -9.72 -20.13
CA MET A 1 9.86 -9.34 -19.15
C MET A 1 10.37 -10.59 -18.46
N ASP A 2 11.69 -10.75 -18.25
CA ASP A 2 12.21 -11.93 -17.56
C ASP A 2 11.99 -11.88 -16.04
N ARG A 3 12.22 -13.00 -15.33
CA ARG A 3 11.98 -13.12 -13.88
C ARG A 3 12.83 -12.16 -13.05
N ARG A 4 14.06 -11.87 -13.48
CA ARG A 4 14.97 -10.97 -12.77
C ARG A 4 14.50 -9.53 -12.90
N GLN A 5 14.19 -9.10 -14.13
CA GLN A 5 13.63 -7.78 -14.42
C GLN A 5 12.31 -7.56 -13.66
N ARG A 6 11.44 -8.58 -13.57
CA ARG A 6 10.22 -8.52 -12.74
C ARG A 6 10.54 -8.26 -11.27
N SER A 7 11.51 -8.97 -10.70
CA SER A 7 11.91 -8.76 -9.30
C SER A 7 12.47 -7.36 -9.08
N GLU A 8 13.38 -6.91 -9.94
CA GLU A 8 14.01 -5.58 -9.85
C GLU A 8 12.96 -4.46 -9.94
N LYS A 9 11.98 -4.60 -10.86
CA LYS A 9 10.86 -3.66 -10.98
C LYS A 9 10.00 -3.60 -9.73
N HIS A 10 9.65 -4.76 -9.16
CA HIS A 10 8.88 -4.81 -7.93
C HIS A 10 9.63 -4.11 -6.78
N ASP A 11 10.91 -4.41 -6.59
CA ASP A 11 11.73 -3.80 -5.53
C ASP A 11 11.87 -2.28 -5.73
N TRP A 12 11.96 -1.83 -6.98
CA TRP A 12 11.93 -0.41 -7.32
C TRP A 12 10.60 0.26 -6.92
N LEU A 13 9.44 -0.33 -7.26
CA LEU A 13 8.13 0.18 -6.86
C LEU A 13 7.97 0.25 -5.34
N VAL A 14 8.43 -0.79 -4.62
CA VAL A 14 8.48 -0.78 -3.14
C VAL A 14 9.31 0.39 -2.63
N SER A 15 10.51 0.62 -3.19
CA SER A 15 11.35 1.75 -2.78
C SER A 15 10.69 3.11 -3.05
N LYS A 16 9.99 3.28 -4.17
CA LYS A 16 9.31 4.54 -4.52
C LYS A 16 8.12 4.82 -3.62
N THR A 17 7.26 3.82 -3.41
CA THR A 17 6.12 3.94 -2.49
C THR A 17 6.56 4.27 -1.07
N GLN A 18 7.63 3.63 -0.56
CA GLN A 18 8.19 3.98 0.75
C GLN A 18 8.76 5.39 0.81
N SER A 19 9.35 5.88 -0.29
CA SER A 19 9.86 7.26 -0.35
C SER A 19 8.70 8.26 -0.27
N ILE A 20 7.62 8.02 -1.00
CA ILE A 20 6.38 8.83 -0.92
C ILE A 20 5.81 8.78 0.51
N LEU A 21 5.69 7.59 1.10
CA LEU A 21 5.09 7.41 2.43
C LEU A 21 5.85 8.11 3.56
N LYS A 22 7.14 8.45 3.39
CA LYS A 22 7.87 9.25 4.39
C LYS A 22 7.27 10.64 4.62
N HIS A 23 6.49 11.15 3.65
CA HIS A 23 5.83 12.46 3.74
C HIS A 23 4.43 12.40 4.35
N TYR A 24 3.94 11.20 4.72
CA TYR A 24 2.58 11.01 5.18
C TYR A 24 2.51 10.18 6.46
N THR A 25 1.55 10.53 7.31
CA THR A 25 1.22 9.79 8.52
C THR A 25 -0.24 9.38 8.45
N CYS A 26 -0.54 8.15 8.86
CA CYS A 26 -1.92 7.70 9.01
C CYS A 26 -2.63 8.56 10.06
N PRO A 27 -3.76 9.22 9.75
CA PRO A 27 -4.41 10.13 10.69
C PRO A 27 -4.93 9.37 11.91
N GLU A 28 -4.94 10.02 13.08
CA GLU A 28 -5.40 9.41 14.34
C GLU A 28 -6.88 8.98 14.29
N SER A 29 -7.68 9.63 13.45
CA SER A 29 -9.07 9.28 13.18
C SER A 29 -9.24 7.96 12.41
N CYS A 30 -8.16 7.40 11.85
CA CYS A 30 -8.21 6.14 11.11
C CYS A 30 -8.50 4.96 12.04
N ASN A 31 -9.66 4.32 11.85
CA ASN A 31 -10.10 3.17 12.65
C ASN A 31 -9.47 1.83 12.20
N ALA A 32 -8.17 1.83 11.89
CA ALA A 32 -7.42 0.68 11.39
C ALA A 32 -8.10 -0.06 10.22
N SER A 33 -8.73 0.69 9.32
CA SER A 33 -9.51 0.17 8.19
C SER A 33 -8.69 -0.80 7.33
N CYS A 34 -7.40 -0.51 7.12
CA CYS A 34 -6.53 -1.38 6.34
C CYS A 34 -6.39 -2.80 6.91
N CYS A 35 -6.42 -2.94 8.24
CA CYS A 35 -6.38 -4.23 8.92
C CYS A 35 -7.73 -4.93 8.92
N LYS A 36 -8.83 -4.23 8.63
CA LYS A 36 -10.20 -4.78 8.66
C LYS A 36 -10.65 -5.28 7.29
N THR A 37 -10.13 -4.70 6.21
CA THR A 37 -10.68 -4.91 4.86
C THR A 37 -9.71 -5.53 3.87
N HIS A 38 -8.40 -5.33 4.01
CA HIS A 38 -7.46 -5.72 2.95
C HIS A 38 -6.87 -7.11 3.15
N ILE A 39 -6.77 -7.82 2.03
CA ILE A 39 -6.00 -9.07 1.95
C ILE A 39 -4.52 -8.73 2.10
N ILE A 40 -3.84 -9.50 2.94
CA ILE A 40 -2.41 -9.34 3.20
C ILE A 40 -1.70 -10.57 2.67
N ASP A 41 -1.08 -10.43 1.50
CA ASP A 41 -0.27 -11.48 0.90
C ASP A 41 1.17 -11.45 1.44
N PHE A 42 1.73 -12.65 1.62
CA PHE A 42 3.08 -12.86 2.10
C PHE A 42 3.90 -13.66 1.11
N ARG A 43 5.08 -13.16 0.77
CA ARG A 43 6.12 -13.97 0.16
C ARG A 43 6.68 -14.96 1.19
N ARG A 44 7.11 -16.13 0.74
CA ARG A 44 7.60 -17.20 1.62
C ARG A 44 8.70 -16.73 2.59
N LYS A 45 9.75 -16.10 2.06
CA LYS A 45 10.88 -15.61 2.87
C LYS A 45 10.45 -14.56 3.90
N GLU A 46 9.53 -13.68 3.52
CA GLU A 46 9.01 -12.67 4.44
C GLU A 46 8.17 -13.31 5.55
N TYR A 47 7.24 -14.20 5.19
CA TYR A 47 6.40 -14.91 6.16
C TYR A 47 7.25 -15.64 7.21
N GLU A 48 8.26 -16.40 6.75
CA GLU A 48 9.18 -17.12 7.63
C GLU A 48 10.03 -16.18 8.50
N LYS A 49 10.42 -15.01 7.97
CA LYS A 49 11.15 -13.98 8.73
C LYS A 49 10.27 -13.35 9.82
N ILE A 50 9.01 -13.00 9.51
CA ILE A 50 8.07 -12.43 10.48
C ILE A 50 7.86 -13.41 11.63
N LEU A 51 7.59 -14.68 11.33
CA LEU A 51 7.37 -15.72 12.35
C LEU A 51 8.55 -15.89 13.33
N LYS A 52 9.78 -15.56 12.92
CA LYS A 52 10.99 -15.62 13.76
C LYS A 52 11.17 -14.38 14.64
N ASN A 53 10.59 -13.24 14.27
CA ASN A 53 10.86 -11.93 14.90
C ASN A 53 9.69 -11.39 15.72
N VAL A 54 8.58 -12.13 15.81
CA VAL A 54 7.41 -11.76 16.63
C VAL A 54 7.29 -12.68 17.84
N ASP A 55 6.51 -12.27 18.85
CA ASP A 55 6.26 -13.09 20.03
C ASP A 55 5.56 -14.42 19.67
N LYS A 56 5.72 -15.42 20.52
CA LYS A 56 5.19 -16.78 20.30
C LYS A 56 3.69 -16.79 20.01
N GLU A 57 2.94 -15.90 20.66
CA GLU A 57 1.50 -15.83 20.48
C GLU A 57 1.12 -15.18 19.16
N SER A 58 1.76 -14.07 18.75
CA SER A 58 1.61 -13.51 17.40
C SER A 58 1.94 -14.53 16.31
N ALA A 59 3.03 -15.29 16.48
CA ALA A 59 3.42 -16.33 15.54
C ALA A 59 2.37 -17.46 15.46
N ARG A 60 1.77 -17.83 16.59
CA ARG A 60 0.67 -18.81 16.66
C ARG A 60 -0.56 -18.30 15.92
N ILE A 61 -0.97 -17.06 16.19
CA ILE A 61 -2.11 -16.40 15.53
C ILE A 61 -1.90 -16.39 14.01
N LEU A 62 -0.74 -15.95 13.52
CA LEU A 62 -0.41 -15.95 12.10
C LEU A 62 -0.54 -17.35 11.48
N LYS A 63 0.09 -18.36 12.09
CA LYS A 63 0.05 -19.74 11.57
C LYS A 63 -1.35 -20.31 11.47
N SER A 64 -2.20 -20.04 12.46
CA SER A 64 -3.57 -20.58 12.50
C SER A 64 -4.53 -19.90 11.52
N ASN A 65 -4.25 -18.65 11.14
CA ASN A 65 -5.16 -17.84 10.30
C ASN A 65 -4.65 -17.65 8.87
N ALA A 66 -3.38 -17.93 8.58
CA ALA A 66 -2.81 -17.75 7.26
C ALA A 66 -3.19 -18.90 6.30
N VAL A 67 -3.97 -18.58 5.28
CA VAL A 67 -4.37 -19.50 4.20
C VAL A 67 -3.35 -19.49 3.07
N LYS A 68 -3.44 -20.46 2.14
CA LYS A 68 -2.63 -20.42 0.92
C LYS A 68 -3.02 -19.19 0.10
N SER A 69 -2.05 -18.41 -0.36
CA SER A 69 -2.35 -17.27 -1.23
C SER A 69 -2.77 -17.74 -2.63
N GLU A 70 -3.71 -17.02 -3.22
CA GLU A 70 -4.13 -17.18 -4.63
C GLU A 70 -3.29 -16.31 -5.57
N LEU A 71 -2.57 -15.32 -5.04
CA LEU A 71 -1.72 -14.42 -5.80
C LEU A 71 -0.42 -15.13 -6.21
N GLU A 72 -0.12 -15.12 -7.50
CA GLU A 72 1.11 -15.73 -8.02
C GLU A 72 2.36 -15.16 -7.34
N GLY A 73 3.27 -16.04 -6.93
CA GLY A 73 4.52 -15.66 -6.25
C GLY A 73 4.36 -15.42 -4.74
N CYS A 74 3.13 -15.40 -4.23
CA CYS A 74 2.84 -15.35 -2.79
C CYS A 74 2.63 -16.75 -2.23
N TYR A 75 2.95 -16.91 -0.95
CA TYR A 75 2.93 -18.19 -0.24
C TYR A 75 1.69 -18.33 0.64
N LYS A 76 1.44 -17.30 1.44
CA LYS A 76 0.37 -17.27 2.43
C LYS A 76 -0.38 -15.94 2.31
N ALA A 77 -1.63 -15.95 2.74
CA ALA A 77 -2.45 -14.75 2.82
C ALA A 77 -3.23 -14.73 4.13
N ILE A 78 -3.51 -13.53 4.64
CA ILE A 78 -4.58 -13.27 5.60
C ILE A 78 -5.74 -12.68 4.81
N VAL A 79 -6.91 -13.30 4.92
CA VAL A 79 -8.14 -12.87 4.24
C VAL A 79 -9.14 -12.39 5.27
N GLY A 80 -9.82 -11.28 4.99
CA GLY A 80 -10.79 -10.67 5.89
C GLY A 80 -10.13 -9.87 7.02
N HIS A 81 -10.73 -9.91 8.21
CA HIS A 81 -10.23 -9.17 9.36
C HIS A 81 -8.88 -9.71 9.84
N CYS A 82 -7.88 -8.84 9.91
CA CYS A 82 -6.54 -9.21 10.34
C CYS A 82 -6.57 -9.67 11.81
N PRO A 83 -6.18 -10.93 12.09
CA PRO A 83 -6.27 -11.49 13.44
C PRO A 83 -5.22 -10.92 14.41
N LEU A 84 -4.31 -10.09 13.89
CA LEU A 84 -3.30 -9.37 14.67
C LEU A 84 -3.73 -7.95 15.04
N LEU A 85 -4.94 -7.53 14.65
CA LEU A 85 -5.52 -6.28 15.11
C LEU A 85 -6.09 -6.47 16.52
N ILE A 86 -5.60 -5.70 17.48
CA ILE A 86 -6.14 -5.61 18.85
C ILE A 86 -6.64 -4.18 19.02
N ASP A 87 -7.96 -4.03 19.21
CA ASP A 87 -8.66 -2.76 19.17
C ASP A 87 -8.41 -2.02 17.84
N THR A 88 -7.50 -1.04 17.85
CA THR A 88 -7.07 -0.25 16.68
C THR A 88 -5.57 -0.37 16.40
N LYS A 89 -4.85 -1.24 17.12
CA LYS A 89 -3.39 -1.37 17.02
C LYS A 89 -2.97 -2.74 16.49
N CYS A 90 -2.01 -2.73 15.56
CA CYS A 90 -1.42 -3.96 15.06
C CYS A 90 -0.44 -4.53 16.09
N ARG A 91 -0.62 -5.79 16.47
CA ARG A 91 0.24 -6.51 17.42
C ARG A 91 1.70 -6.63 16.96
N ILE A 92 1.94 -6.61 15.66
CA ILE A 92 3.27 -6.78 15.07
C ILE A 92 3.71 -5.53 14.29
N TYR A 93 3.34 -4.33 14.76
CA TYR A 93 3.50 -3.08 14.00
C TYR A 93 4.92 -2.88 13.39
N ASP A 94 5.98 -3.19 14.13
CA ASP A 94 7.35 -3.04 13.63
C ASP A 94 7.80 -4.19 12.69
N ASN A 95 7.11 -5.33 12.77
CA ASN A 95 7.33 -6.51 11.96
C ASN A 95 6.23 -6.71 10.89
N ARG A 96 5.46 -5.66 10.59
CA ARG A 96 4.39 -5.68 9.58
C ARG A 96 4.92 -6.20 8.24
N PRO A 97 4.17 -7.00 7.47
CA PRO A 97 4.57 -7.42 6.14
C PRO A 97 4.65 -6.25 5.16
N GLU A 98 5.30 -6.46 4.02
CA GLU A 98 5.53 -5.47 2.98
C GLU A 98 4.24 -4.81 2.50
N ALA A 99 3.20 -5.60 2.23
CA ALA A 99 1.88 -5.09 1.86
C ALA A 99 1.33 -4.09 2.91
N CYS A 100 1.50 -4.38 4.21
CA CYS A 100 1.08 -3.48 5.28
C CYS A 100 1.98 -2.25 5.45
N ARG A 101 3.27 -2.35 5.13
CA ARG A 101 4.21 -1.22 5.18
C ARG A 101 4.03 -0.25 4.02
N ASN A 102 3.61 -0.76 2.86
CA ASN A 102 3.41 0.02 1.65
C ASN A 102 1.98 0.55 1.49
N PHE A 103 1.03 0.10 2.31
CA PHE A 103 -0.34 0.61 2.30
C PHE A 103 -0.36 2.15 2.42
N PRO A 104 -1.08 2.89 1.56
CA PRO A 104 -2.22 2.48 0.73
C PRO A 104 -1.85 2.10 -0.71
N PHE A 105 -0.56 1.97 -1.01
CA PHE A 105 -0.11 1.54 -2.31
C PHE A 105 -0.22 0.02 -2.44
N VAL A 106 -0.76 -0.44 -3.57
CA VAL A 106 -0.83 -1.85 -3.95
C VAL A 106 -0.08 -2.04 -5.26
N ILE A 107 0.95 -2.88 -5.20
CA ILE A 107 1.68 -3.34 -6.37
C ILE A 107 0.99 -4.62 -6.85
N PHE A 108 0.49 -4.62 -8.09
CA PHE A 108 -0.22 -5.75 -8.65
C PHE A 108 0.51 -6.30 -9.88
N PRO A 109 0.52 -7.62 -10.11
CA PRO A 109 1.07 -8.21 -11.33
C PRO A 109 0.33 -7.71 -12.56
N ASP A 110 1.10 -7.43 -13.61
CA ASP A 110 0.59 -7.08 -14.93
C ASP A 110 1.35 -7.89 -16.00
N ASP A 111 0.67 -8.30 -17.07
CA ASP A 111 1.29 -9.16 -18.10
C ASP A 111 2.14 -8.36 -19.09
N ASP A 112 1.75 -7.11 -19.38
CA ASP A 112 2.39 -6.26 -20.38
C ASP A 112 3.58 -5.50 -19.77
N ILE A 113 3.33 -4.84 -18.64
CA ILE A 113 4.33 -4.01 -17.96
C ILE A 113 4.97 -4.73 -16.77
N GLY A 114 4.49 -5.92 -16.41
CA GLY A 114 5.04 -6.74 -15.34
C GLY A 114 4.44 -6.48 -13.96
N PHE A 115 4.45 -5.22 -13.54
CA PHE A 115 3.77 -4.76 -12.34
C PHE A 115 3.17 -3.38 -12.62
N GLY A 116 1.99 -3.15 -12.06
CA GLY A 116 1.38 -1.83 -11.93
C GLY A 116 1.32 -1.38 -10.48
N LEU A 117 0.94 -0.12 -10.29
CA LEU A 117 0.83 0.50 -8.97
C LEU A 117 -0.51 1.22 -8.86
N THR A 118 -1.30 0.87 -7.84
CA THR A 118 -2.51 1.61 -7.49
C THR A 118 -2.41 2.19 -6.08
N LEU A 119 -3.13 3.29 -5.88
CA LEU A 119 -3.34 3.92 -4.59
C LEU A 119 -4.79 3.65 -4.17
N LEU A 120 -4.97 2.84 -3.13
CA LEU A 120 -6.28 2.57 -2.55
C LEU A 120 -6.78 3.77 -1.75
N LEU A 121 -8.10 4.00 -1.79
CA LEU A 121 -8.71 5.12 -1.11
C LEU A 121 -8.83 4.85 0.41
N CYS A 122 -8.17 5.68 1.20
CA CYS A 122 -8.25 5.74 2.66
C CYS A 122 -7.99 7.18 3.14
N PRO A 123 -8.24 7.50 4.42
CA PRO A 123 -8.02 8.87 4.94
C PRO A 123 -6.62 9.44 4.69
N MET A 124 -5.57 8.60 4.72
CA MET A 124 -4.20 9.03 4.39
C MET A 124 -4.00 9.26 2.89
N SER A 125 -4.60 8.43 2.04
CA SER A 125 -4.40 8.52 0.59
C SER A 125 -5.05 9.76 -0.01
N VAL A 126 -6.09 10.32 0.62
CA VAL A 126 -6.68 11.60 0.23
C VAL A 126 -5.64 12.72 0.19
N ASN A 127 -4.75 12.79 1.19
CA ASN A 127 -3.67 13.78 1.22
C ASN A 127 -2.65 13.52 0.10
N ILE A 128 -2.36 12.24 -0.18
CA ILE A 128 -1.51 11.85 -1.31
C ILE A 128 -2.14 12.28 -2.64
N ILE A 129 -3.44 12.09 -2.82
CA ILE A 129 -4.20 12.49 -4.02
C ILE A 129 -4.15 13.99 -4.21
N GLN A 130 -4.31 14.76 -3.13
CA GLN A 130 -4.24 16.21 -3.17
C GLN A 130 -2.86 16.69 -3.66
N ASP A 131 -1.79 16.18 -3.06
CA ASP A 131 -0.42 16.54 -3.47
C ASP A 131 -0.12 16.08 -4.89
N TYR A 132 -0.59 14.89 -5.27
CA TYR A 132 -0.42 14.38 -6.63
C TYR A 132 -1.20 15.22 -7.66
N ALA A 133 -2.38 15.73 -7.30
CA ALA A 133 -3.09 16.73 -8.10
C ALA A 133 -2.25 18.00 -8.24
N GLN A 134 -1.74 18.57 -7.14
CA GLN A 134 -0.95 19.79 -7.18
C GLN A 134 0.31 19.64 -8.04
N TRP A 135 0.98 18.49 -7.98
CA TRP A 135 2.09 18.18 -8.90
C TRP A 135 1.62 18.22 -10.36
N TYR A 136 0.50 17.55 -10.68
CA TYR A 136 -0.08 17.54 -12.02
C TYR A 136 -0.51 18.92 -12.53
N LYS A 137 -0.78 19.90 -11.67
CA LYS A 137 -1.15 21.26 -12.08
C LYS A 137 -0.14 21.86 -13.06
N SER A 138 1.14 21.51 -12.91
CA SER A 138 2.24 21.97 -13.77
C SER A 138 2.50 21.10 -15.01
N VAL A 139 1.94 19.89 -15.07
CA VAL A 139 2.29 18.86 -16.06
C VAL A 139 1.10 18.50 -16.97
N ASN A 140 -0.13 18.50 -16.42
CA ASN A 140 -1.35 18.11 -17.12
C ASN A 140 -2.59 18.68 -16.40
N SER A 141 -3.17 19.74 -16.96
CA SER A 141 -4.33 20.43 -16.37
C SER A 141 -5.59 19.58 -16.32
N THR A 142 -5.80 18.68 -17.30
CA THR A 142 -6.93 17.74 -17.28
C THR A 142 -6.81 16.78 -16.10
N MET A 143 -5.62 16.23 -15.88
CA MET A 143 -5.40 15.31 -14.75
C MET A 143 -5.51 16.01 -13.41
N TYR A 144 -4.99 17.25 -13.32
CA TYR A 144 -5.18 18.09 -12.14
C TYR A 144 -6.66 18.23 -11.79
N ASN A 145 -7.50 18.63 -12.75
CA ASN A 145 -8.93 18.84 -12.50
C ASN A 145 -9.64 17.55 -12.05
N GLN A 146 -9.30 16.41 -12.65
CA GLN A 146 -9.86 15.11 -12.28
C GLN A 146 -9.47 14.71 -10.85
N LEU A 147 -8.17 14.77 -10.51
CA LEU A 147 -7.68 14.42 -9.18
C LEU A 147 -8.17 15.40 -8.11
N ASN A 148 -8.26 16.69 -8.44
CA ASN A 148 -8.80 17.70 -7.53
C ASN A 148 -10.29 17.47 -7.27
N SER A 149 -11.07 17.10 -8.28
CA SER A 149 -12.47 16.71 -8.09
C SER A 149 -12.61 15.47 -7.21
N LEU A 150 -11.72 14.49 -7.36
CA LEU A 150 -11.71 13.29 -6.50
C LEU A 150 -11.36 13.66 -5.06
N TYR A 151 -10.36 14.52 -4.86
CA TYR A 151 -10.02 15.03 -3.53
C TYR A 151 -11.21 15.72 -2.88
N GLU A 152 -11.87 16.67 -3.56
CA GLU A 152 -13.03 17.38 -2.99
C GLU A 152 -14.18 16.43 -2.62
N HIS A 153 -14.38 15.37 -3.40
CA HIS A 153 -15.42 14.38 -3.12
C HIS A 153 -15.10 13.47 -1.93
N TYR A 154 -13.81 13.17 -1.69
CA TYR A 154 -13.38 12.19 -0.70
C TYR A 154 -12.60 12.77 0.48
N LYS A 155 -12.46 14.09 0.60
CA LYS A 155 -11.66 14.73 1.65
C LYS A 155 -12.08 14.37 3.09
N ASP A 156 -13.35 14.02 3.27
CA ASP A 156 -13.94 13.72 4.58
C ASP A 156 -14.22 12.21 4.81
N ILE A 157 -13.59 11.31 4.04
CA ILE A 157 -13.78 9.87 4.25
C ILE A 157 -13.19 9.41 5.59
N ASP A 158 -13.90 8.49 6.25
CA ASP A 158 -13.49 7.87 7.51
C ASP A 158 -13.16 6.36 7.36
N LYS A 159 -13.41 5.80 6.18
CA LYS A 159 -13.28 4.37 5.86
C LYS A 159 -12.62 4.16 4.51
N ASN A 160 -12.07 2.96 4.34
CA ASN A 160 -11.53 2.55 3.05
C ASN A 160 -12.68 2.30 2.06
N ASN A 161 -12.39 2.57 0.80
CA ASN A 161 -13.27 2.28 -0.33
C ASN A 161 -12.45 1.48 -1.37
N ASP A 162 -13.11 0.61 -2.11
CA ASP A 162 -12.50 -0.18 -3.19
C ASP A 162 -12.07 0.70 -4.38
N PHE A 163 -12.48 1.98 -4.40
CA PHE A 163 -11.95 2.96 -5.34
C PHE A 163 -10.42 3.07 -5.23
N CYS A 164 -9.77 3.04 -6.39
CA CYS A 164 -8.31 3.16 -6.47
C CYS A 164 -7.91 4.06 -7.64
N ILE A 165 -6.73 4.67 -7.50
CA ILE A 165 -6.13 5.52 -8.54
C ILE A 165 -4.86 4.85 -9.02
N GLU A 166 -4.75 4.66 -10.32
CA GLU A 166 -3.52 4.16 -10.92
C GLU A 166 -2.42 5.23 -10.88
N MET A 167 -1.27 4.85 -10.30
CA MET A 167 -0.09 5.68 -10.19
C MET A 167 0.92 5.29 -11.28
N LYS A 168 1.02 6.12 -12.31
CA LYS A 168 1.91 5.84 -13.45
C LYS A 168 3.38 5.90 -13.04
N GLU A 169 4.13 4.86 -13.35
CA GLU A 169 5.53 4.69 -12.95
C GLU A 169 6.43 5.85 -13.36
N ARG A 170 6.24 6.32 -14.60
CA ARG A 170 6.98 7.46 -15.18
C ARG A 170 6.81 8.78 -14.40
N ASN A 171 5.80 8.88 -13.53
CA ASN A 171 5.53 10.07 -12.74
C ASN A 171 6.18 10.00 -11.34
N LEU A 172 6.56 8.81 -10.86
CA LEU A 172 6.90 8.60 -9.46
C LEU A 172 8.13 9.41 -9.03
N ASP A 173 9.18 9.44 -9.84
CA ASP A 173 10.41 10.19 -9.52
C ASP A 173 10.13 11.69 -9.44
N SER A 174 9.50 12.27 -10.46
CA SER A 174 9.14 13.69 -10.46
C SER A 174 8.13 14.07 -9.38
N PHE A 175 7.27 13.14 -8.97
CA PHE A 175 6.35 13.37 -7.86
C PHE A 175 7.09 13.35 -6.51
N ILE A 176 8.03 12.42 -6.31
CA ILE A 176 8.88 12.39 -5.11
C ILE A 176 9.69 13.69 -5.02
N GLU A 177 10.31 14.15 -6.10
CA GLU A 177 11.03 15.43 -6.12
C GLU A 177 10.13 16.63 -5.74
N PHE A 178 8.86 16.59 -6.12
CA PHE A 178 7.89 17.60 -5.71
C PHE A 178 7.61 17.54 -4.20
N LEU A 179 7.47 16.35 -3.62
CA LEU A 179 7.27 16.16 -2.19
C LEU A 179 8.47 16.60 -1.35
N GLU A 180 9.69 16.41 -1.84
CA GLU A 180 10.92 16.82 -1.16
C GLU A 180 11.12 18.34 -1.10
N ARG A 181 10.42 19.10 -1.95
CA ARG A 181 10.50 20.57 -2.02
C ARG A 181 9.41 21.28 -1.21
N LYS A 182 8.46 20.52 -0.66
CA LYS A 182 7.33 21.01 0.13
C LYS A 182 7.73 21.20 1.59
#